data_AF-A0AAN7L053-F1
#
_entry.id   AF-A0AAN7L053-F1
#
_cell.length_a   1.000
_cell.length_b   1.000
_cell.length_c   1.000
_cell.angle_alpha   90.00
_cell.angle_beta   90.00
_cell.angle_gamma   90.00
#
_symmetry.space_group_name_H-M   'P 1'
#
loop_
_entity.id
_entity.type
_entity.pdbx_description
1 polymer ?
#
loop_
_entity_poly.entity_id
_entity_poly.type
_entity_poly.pdbx_seq_one_letter_code
_entity_poly.pdbx_strand_id
1 'polypeptide(L)'
;MVDKTKYALLLLLLALFLSVAAALEKKDESITVKASVWVDNKLPSGQNFTIHCQSKDDDLGVHTILPNQNYTFHFHNNIWGTTLFFCRVTTSYGQGLYDFYKYKRDKKRCTDCAYMVTKDGVYALSTVRGQYDFIFKWE
;
A
#
# COMPACT_ATOMS: atom_id res chain seq x y z
N MET A 1 -10.37 -19.32 -61.24
CA MET A 1 -9.08 -18.69 -60.87
C MET A 1 -9.23 -18.06 -59.51
N VAL A 2 -8.44 -18.48 -58.54
CA VAL A 2 -8.49 -17.98 -57.16
C VAL A 2 -7.71 -16.66 -57.09
N ASP A 3 -8.34 -15.59 -56.59
CA ASP A 3 -7.79 -14.24 -56.55
C ASP A 3 -6.73 -14.13 -55.44
N LYS A 4 -5.47 -14.41 -55.81
CA LYS A 4 -4.29 -14.40 -54.93
C LYS A 4 -4.11 -13.07 -54.19
N THR A 5 -4.60 -11.96 -54.76
CA THR A 5 -4.50 -10.62 -54.17
C THR A 5 -5.35 -10.48 -52.91
N LYS A 6 -6.55 -11.10 -52.89
CA LYS A 6 -7.43 -11.11 -51.71
C LYS A 6 -6.83 -11.90 -50.55
N TYR A 7 -6.16 -13.01 -50.83
CA TYR A 7 -5.45 -13.80 -49.80
C TYR A 7 -4.24 -13.04 -49.25
N ALA A 8 -3.50 -12.33 -50.10
CA ALA A 8 -2.39 -11.49 -49.65
C ALA A 8 -2.87 -10.36 -48.73
N LEU A 9 -3.97 -9.67 -49.08
CA LEU A 9 -4.59 -8.64 -48.23
C LEU A 9 -5.07 -9.21 -46.89
N LEU A 10 -5.74 -10.36 -46.90
CA LEU A 10 -6.22 -11.01 -45.69
C LEU A 10 -5.06 -11.40 -44.75
N LEU A 11 -3.98 -11.96 -45.29
CA LEU A 11 -2.78 -12.32 -44.52
C LEU A 11 -2.08 -11.09 -43.93
N LEU A 12 -2.02 -9.99 -44.67
CA LEU A 12 -1.46 -8.72 -44.18
C LEU A 12 -2.29 -8.13 -43.05
N LEU A 13 -3.63 -8.15 -43.15
CA LEU A 13 -4.52 -7.68 -42.09
C LEU A 13 -4.41 -8.55 -40.84
N LEU A 14 -4.29 -9.86 -40.99
CA LEU A 14 -4.11 -10.80 -39.87
C LEU A 14 -2.76 -10.59 -39.18
N ALA A 15 -1.69 -10.39 -39.94
CA ALA A 15 -0.37 -10.06 -39.41
C ALA A 15 -0.37 -8.70 -38.69
N LEU A 16 -1.10 -7.71 -39.21
CA LEU A 16 -1.28 -6.40 -38.57
C LEU A 16 -2.08 -6.52 -37.27
N PHE A 17 -3.14 -7.34 -37.27
CA PHE A 17 -3.94 -7.58 -36.07
C PHE A 17 -3.14 -8.31 -35.00
N LEU A 18 -2.35 -9.33 -35.37
CA LEU A 18 -1.47 -10.05 -34.45
C LEU A 18 -0.35 -9.15 -33.91
N SER A 19 0.22 -8.25 -34.73
CA SER A 19 1.24 -7.31 -34.25
C SER A 19 0.67 -6.24 -33.32
N VAL A 20 -0.54 -5.75 -33.59
CA VAL A 20 -1.28 -4.84 -32.70
C VAL A 20 -1.67 -5.56 -31.40
N ALA A 21 -2.19 -6.80 -31.47
CA ALA A 21 -2.52 -7.59 -30.29
C ALA A 21 -1.29 -7.87 -29.43
N ALA A 22 -0.15 -8.24 -30.03
CA ALA A 22 1.12 -8.40 -29.34
C ALA A 22 1.66 -7.08 -28.75
N ALA A 23 1.41 -5.94 -29.39
CA ALA A 23 1.76 -4.62 -28.87
C ALA A 23 0.82 -4.15 -27.75
N LEU A 24 -0.42 -4.67 -27.70
CA LEU A 24 -1.37 -4.48 -26.60
C LEU A 24 -1.07 -5.44 -25.44
N GLU A 25 -0.48 -6.60 -25.72
CA GLU A 25 0.21 -7.46 -24.76
C GLU A 25 1.60 -6.90 -24.43
N LYS A 26 1.73 -5.58 -24.30
CA LYS A 26 2.79 -5.06 -23.46
C LYS A 26 2.63 -5.75 -22.11
N LYS A 27 3.59 -6.62 -21.78
CA LYS A 27 3.90 -6.92 -20.39
C LYS A 27 4.05 -5.56 -19.73
N ASP A 28 2.99 -5.15 -19.04
CA ASP A 28 3.12 -4.29 -17.89
C ASP A 28 3.98 -5.15 -16.96
N GLU A 29 5.30 -5.02 -17.09
CA GLU A 29 6.15 -5.11 -15.92
C GLU A 29 5.60 -4.00 -15.04
N SER A 30 4.53 -4.34 -14.33
CA SER A 30 3.79 -3.41 -13.52
C SER A 30 4.81 -2.96 -12.50
N ILE A 31 5.36 -1.76 -12.69
CA ILE A 31 6.20 -1.11 -11.71
C ILE A 31 5.23 -0.67 -10.61
N THR A 32 4.61 -1.65 -9.95
CA THR A 32 3.86 -1.43 -8.74
C THR A 32 4.90 -0.96 -7.74
N VAL A 33 4.79 0.31 -7.34
CA VAL A 33 5.74 0.90 -6.39
C VAL A 33 5.58 0.13 -5.08
N LYS A 34 6.64 -0.57 -4.67
CA LYS A 34 6.71 -1.22 -3.36
C LYS A 34 6.66 -0.15 -2.29
N ALA A 35 5.84 -0.37 -1.27
CA ALA A 35 5.75 0.48 -0.09
C ALA A 35 5.75 -0.38 1.17
N SER A 36 6.06 0.26 2.29
CA SER A 36 6.02 -0.35 3.61
C SER A 36 5.37 0.56 4.64
N VAL A 37 4.78 -0.06 5.66
CA VAL A 37 4.32 0.62 6.86
C VAL A 37 5.06 0.00 8.03
N TRP A 38 5.66 0.87 8.85
CA TRP A 38 6.37 0.53 10.08
C TRP A 38 5.69 1.21 11.25
N VAL A 39 5.34 0.48 12.31
CA VAL A 39 4.66 1.02 13.49
C VAL A 39 5.42 0.62 14.76
N ASP A 40 6.06 1.59 15.39
CA ASP A 40 6.78 1.41 16.65
C ASP A 40 5.86 1.47 17.87
N ASN A 41 6.13 0.60 18.85
CA ASN A 41 5.59 0.76 20.19
C ASN A 41 6.43 1.73 21.03
N LYS A 42 5.85 2.91 21.33
CA LYS A 42 6.41 3.94 22.23
C LYS A 42 5.49 4.21 23.42
N LEU A 43 4.67 3.23 23.81
CA LEU A 43 3.86 3.32 25.03
C LEU A 43 4.76 3.32 26.29
N PRO A 44 4.42 4.12 27.30
CA PRO A 44 5.18 4.16 28.55
C PRO A 44 4.95 2.88 29.38
N SER A 45 5.83 2.67 30.36
CA SER A 45 5.69 1.62 31.39
C SER A 45 5.64 0.19 30.85
N GLY A 46 6.25 -0.07 29.70
CA GLY A 46 6.33 -1.43 29.14
C GLY A 46 4.97 -1.99 28.71
N GLN A 47 4.06 -1.14 28.25
CA GLN A 47 2.75 -1.57 27.75
C GLN A 47 2.81 -2.04 26.30
N ASN A 48 1.94 -2.98 25.95
CA ASN A 48 1.72 -3.45 24.58
C ASN A 48 0.52 -2.73 23.95
N PHE A 49 0.40 -2.86 22.63
CA PHE A 49 -0.83 -2.55 21.92
C PHE A 49 -1.20 -3.68 20.97
N THR A 50 -2.45 -3.74 20.55
CA THR A 50 -2.87 -4.61 19.45
C THR A 50 -3.14 -3.78 18.20
N ILE A 51 -2.71 -4.28 17.04
CA ILE A 51 -2.98 -3.69 15.74
C ILE A 51 -3.59 -4.73 14.81
N HIS A 52 -4.66 -4.35 14.13
CA HIS A 52 -5.28 -5.14 13.07
C HIS A 52 -5.35 -4.29 11.82
N CYS A 53 -4.55 -4.63 10.82
CA CYS A 53 -4.50 -3.92 9.55
C CYS A 53 -5.15 -4.74 8.44
N GLN A 54 -5.90 -4.07 7.57
CA GLN A 54 -6.46 -4.71 6.38
C GLN A 54 -6.61 -3.69 5.24
N SER A 55 -6.65 -4.21 4.02
CA SER A 55 -7.04 -3.49 2.82
C SER A 55 -8.47 -3.91 2.41
N LYS A 56 -8.88 -3.55 1.19
CA LYS A 56 -10.11 -4.12 0.61
C LYS A 56 -9.96 -5.61 0.32
N ASP A 57 -8.76 -6.03 -0.07
CA ASP A 57 -8.51 -7.34 -0.69
C ASP A 57 -7.73 -8.29 0.25
N ASP A 58 -7.01 -7.75 1.25
CA ASP A 58 -6.13 -8.49 2.14
C ASP A 58 -6.40 -8.15 3.61
N ASP A 59 -6.61 -9.16 4.45
CA ASP A 59 -6.58 -9.02 5.90
C ASP A 59 -5.20 -9.45 6.43
N LEU A 60 -4.49 -8.54 7.09
CA LEU A 60 -3.15 -8.82 7.64
C LEU A 60 -3.22 -9.42 9.06
N GLY A 61 -4.41 -9.54 9.62
CA GLY A 61 -4.67 -10.12 10.93
C GLY A 61 -4.35 -9.21 12.11
N VAL A 62 -4.61 -9.72 13.31
CA VAL A 62 -4.38 -9.02 14.58
C VAL A 62 -3.01 -9.39 15.14
N HIS A 63 -2.23 -8.40 15.54
CA HIS A 63 -0.89 -8.56 16.12
C HIS A 63 -0.78 -7.81 17.45
N THR A 64 -0.19 -8.44 18.46
CA THR A 64 0.17 -7.78 19.72
C THR A 64 1.63 -7.33 19.67
N ILE A 65 1.87 -6.04 19.84
CA ILE A 65 3.21 -5.44 19.71
C ILE A 65 3.74 -5.15 21.11
N LEU A 66 4.79 -5.88 21.50
CA LEU A 66 5.40 -5.77 22.82
C LEU A 66 6.24 -4.48 22.94
N PRO A 67 6.66 -4.10 24.16
CA PRO A 67 7.52 -2.94 24.36
C PRO A 67 8.80 -3.03 23.54
N ASN A 68 9.21 -1.90 22.96
CA ASN A 68 10.39 -1.79 22.10
C ASN A 68 10.37 -2.67 20.83
N GLN A 69 9.20 -3.22 20.47
CA GLN A 69 9.00 -3.91 19.19
C GLN A 69 8.25 -3.02 18.20
N ASN A 70 8.22 -3.47 16.95
CA ASN A 70 7.46 -2.86 15.88
C ASN A 70 6.59 -3.88 15.16
N TYR A 71 5.57 -3.36 14.47
CA TYR A 71 4.83 -4.07 13.44
C TYR A 71 5.23 -3.51 12.09
N THR A 72 5.59 -4.37 11.14
CA THR A 72 5.96 -3.96 9.79
C THR A 72 5.28 -4.86 8.77
N PHE A 73 4.73 -4.25 7.72
CA PHE A 73 4.24 -4.98 6.55
C PHE A 73 4.60 -4.28 5.25
N HIS A 74 4.68 -5.06 4.18
CA HIS A 74 5.08 -4.62 2.85
C HIS A 74 4.00 -4.96 1.83
N PHE A 75 3.83 -4.09 0.84
CA PHE A 75 2.85 -4.29 -0.22
C PHE A 75 3.27 -3.57 -1.49
N HIS A 76 2.56 -3.88 -2.56
CA HIS A 76 2.69 -3.23 -3.85
C HIS A 76 1.45 -2.39 -4.11
N ASN A 77 1.64 -1.16 -4.58
CA ASN A 77 0.51 -0.33 -4.96
C ASN A 77 -0.19 -0.89 -6.20
N ASN A 78 -1.53 -0.95 -6.16
CA ASN A 78 -2.30 -1.36 -7.31
C ASN A 78 -2.22 -0.31 -8.43
N ILE A 79 -2.36 -0.78 -9.67
CA ILE A 79 -2.20 0.02 -10.88
C ILE A 79 -3.26 1.14 -10.94
N TRP A 80 -4.43 0.93 -10.33
CA TRP A 80 -5.51 1.92 -10.27
C TRP A 80 -5.27 3.04 -9.26
N GLY A 81 -4.19 2.99 -8.46
CA GLY A 81 -3.86 4.03 -7.50
C GLY A 81 -4.90 4.16 -6.37
N THR A 82 -5.47 3.04 -5.94
CA THR A 82 -6.52 2.97 -4.92
C THR A 82 -6.09 2.23 -3.65
N THR A 83 -4.85 1.74 -3.58
CA THR A 83 -4.32 1.03 -2.40
C THR A 83 -4.55 1.81 -1.12
N LEU A 84 -5.17 1.13 -0.15
CA LEU A 84 -5.55 1.64 1.15
C LEU A 84 -5.34 0.53 2.18
N PHE A 85 -4.62 0.85 3.26
CA PHE A 85 -4.56 0.02 4.47
C PHE A 85 -5.07 0.85 5.63
N PHE A 86 -6.13 0.35 6.26
CA PHE A 86 -6.69 0.93 7.47
C PHE A 86 -6.47 -0.05 8.62
N CYS A 87 -6.08 0.48 9.77
CA CYS A 87 -5.69 -0.32 10.93
C CYS A 87 -6.47 0.08 12.16
N ARG A 88 -7.04 -0.91 12.85
CA ARG A 88 -7.54 -0.76 14.21
C ARG A 88 -6.37 -0.86 15.17
N VAL A 89 -6.16 0.17 15.98
CA VAL A 89 -5.16 0.17 17.06
C VAL A 89 -5.91 0.22 18.39
N THR A 90 -5.55 -0.67 19.31
CA THR A 90 -6.12 -0.69 20.67
C THR A 90 -5.00 -0.69 21.68
N THR A 91 -5.06 0.24 22.62
CA THR A 91 -4.12 0.41 23.72
C THR A 91 -4.88 0.52 25.03
N SER A 92 -4.18 0.58 26.15
CA SER A 92 -4.75 0.94 27.45
C SER A 92 -5.19 2.42 27.56
N TYR A 93 -4.71 3.28 26.65
CA TYR A 93 -5.00 4.73 26.64
C TYR A 93 -6.15 5.10 25.70
N GLY A 94 -6.61 4.16 24.88
CA GLY A 94 -7.66 4.38 23.89
C GLY A 94 -7.45 3.54 22.65
N GLN A 95 -8.36 3.70 21.69
CA GLN A 95 -8.39 2.95 20.45
C GLN A 95 -8.82 3.81 19.27
N GLY A 96 -8.69 3.28 18.06
CA GLY A 96 -9.27 3.89 16.87
C GLY A 96 -8.98 3.11 15.59
N LEU A 97 -9.66 3.49 14.52
CA LEU A 97 -9.52 2.92 13.18
C LEU A 97 -9.00 4.00 12.24
N TYR A 98 -7.81 3.83 11.69
CA TYR A 98 -7.13 4.90 10.94
C TYR A 98 -6.52 4.42 9.63
N ASP A 99 -6.44 5.31 8.65
CA ASP A 99 -5.74 5.07 7.37
C ASP A 99 -4.23 5.18 7.57
N PHE A 100 -3.55 4.06 7.83
CA PHE A 100 -2.08 3.98 7.93
C PHE A 100 -1.38 4.08 6.57
N TYR A 101 -2.07 3.72 5.49
CA TYR A 101 -1.61 4.03 4.13
C TYR A 101 -2.77 4.34 3.20
N LYS A 102 -2.65 5.41 2.42
CA LYS A 102 -3.61 5.81 1.38
C LYS A 102 -2.86 6.31 0.17
N TYR A 103 -2.89 5.57 -0.94
CA TYR A 103 -2.06 5.83 -2.12
C TYR A 103 -2.04 7.31 -2.55
N LYS A 104 -3.22 7.94 -2.70
CA LYS A 104 -3.32 9.34 -3.14
C LYS A 104 -2.64 10.33 -2.19
N ARG A 105 -2.64 10.04 -0.89
CA ARG A 105 -1.98 10.83 0.16
C ARG A 105 -0.49 10.53 0.24
N ASP A 106 -0.13 9.25 0.17
CA ASP A 106 1.17 8.77 0.66
C ASP A 106 2.20 8.45 -0.42
N LYS A 107 1.79 8.17 -1.66
CA LYS A 107 2.72 7.73 -2.73
C LYS A 107 3.90 8.68 -3.00
N LYS A 108 3.75 9.97 -2.69
CA LYS A 108 4.80 11.00 -2.80
C LYS A 108 5.42 11.36 -1.44
N ARG A 109 4.77 10.97 -0.34
CA ARG A 109 5.16 11.31 1.03
C ARG A 109 6.18 10.31 1.56
N CYS A 110 5.94 9.02 1.34
CA CYS A 110 6.78 7.95 1.86
C CYS A 110 6.73 6.71 0.96
N THR A 111 7.89 6.09 0.80
CA THR A 111 8.02 4.67 0.41
C THR A 111 7.93 3.80 1.65
N ASP A 112 8.62 4.22 2.72
CA ASP A 112 8.56 3.61 4.04
C ASP A 112 7.85 4.56 5.00
N CYS A 113 6.58 4.26 5.30
CA CYS A 113 5.73 5.10 6.12
C CYS A 113 5.88 4.69 7.60
N ALA A 114 6.65 5.47 8.35
CA ALA A 114 6.92 5.21 9.76
C ALA A 114 5.93 5.91 10.69
N TYR A 115 5.46 5.17 11.70
CA TYR A 115 4.52 5.59 12.72
C TYR A 115 5.00 5.21 14.12
N MET A 116 4.54 5.95 15.12
CA MET A 116 4.73 5.64 16.55
C MET A 116 3.38 5.65 17.26
N VAL A 117 3.09 4.59 17.99
CA VAL A 117 1.95 4.51 18.92
C VAL A 117 2.42 5.00 20.29
N THR A 118 1.79 6.04 20.82
CA THR A 118 2.12 6.67 22.11
C THR A 118 0.89 6.75 23.01
N LYS A 119 1.06 7.22 24.25
CA LYS A 119 -0.07 7.39 25.18
C LYS A 119 -1.11 8.42 24.68
N ASP A 120 -0.72 9.35 23.83
CA ASP A 120 -1.57 10.47 23.40
C ASP A 120 -2.24 10.21 22.03
N GLY A 121 -1.69 9.29 21.23
CA GLY A 121 -2.21 8.92 19.93
C GLY A 121 -1.14 8.30 19.03
N VAL A 122 -1.31 8.48 17.73
CA VAL A 122 -0.38 8.01 16.69
C VAL A 122 0.32 9.19 16.06
N TYR A 123 1.64 9.09 15.98
CA TYR A 123 2.50 10.02 15.27
C TYR A 123 3.01 9.41 13.97
N ALA A 124 3.23 10.22 12.93
CA ALA A 124 3.81 9.80 11.67
C ALA A 124 5.08 10.60 11.35
N LEU A 125 6.09 9.95 10.79
CA LEU A 125 7.30 10.63 10.36
C LEU A 125 7.02 11.51 9.13
N SER A 126 7.33 12.79 9.25
CA SER A 126 7.38 13.73 8.15
C SER A 126 8.74 13.65 7.47
N THR A 127 8.77 13.17 6.23
CA THR A 127 9.98 13.13 5.41
C THR A 127 10.49 14.52 5.03
N VAL A 128 9.61 15.53 5.06
CA VAL A 128 9.97 16.93 4.77
C VAL A 128 10.70 17.56 5.96
N ARG A 129 10.23 17.30 7.19
CA ARG A 129 10.78 17.92 8.41
C ARG A 129 11.77 17.04 9.17
N GLY A 130 11.82 15.74 8.88
CA GLY A 130 12.58 14.77 9.67
C GLY A 130 12.04 14.61 11.10
N GLN A 131 10.77 14.95 11.35
CA GLN A 131 10.14 14.95 12.67
C GLN A 131 8.83 14.16 12.67
N TYR A 132 8.43 13.69 13.85
CA TYR A 132 7.15 13.00 14.04
C TYR A 132 6.03 14.00 14.29
N ASP A 133 5.00 13.93 13.46
CA ASP A 133 3.79 14.75 13.56
C ASP A 133 2.66 13.98 14.20
N PHE A 134 1.88 14.64 15.05
CA PHE A 134 0.69 14.04 15.66
C PHE A 134 -0.45 13.95 14.63
N ILE A 135 -0.84 12.74 14.22
CA ILE A 135 -1.81 12.55 13.12
C ILE A 135 -3.15 12.01 13.61
N PHE A 136 -3.14 11.09 14.57
CA PHE A 136 -4.37 10.48 15.08
C PHE A 136 -4.43 10.60 16.59
N LYS A 137 -5.52 11.18 17.09
CA LYS A 137 -5.84 11.21 18.52
C LYS A 137 -6.68 9.99 18.87
N TRP A 138 -6.42 9.39 20.03
CA TRP A 138 -7.29 8.34 20.57
C TRP A 138 -8.74 8.82 20.73
N GLU A 139 -9.66 7.90 20.47
CA GLU A 139 -11.09 8.04 20.81
C GLU A 139 -11.38 7.49 22.21
#